data_AF-A0A6H1RDN3-F1
#
_entry.id   AF-A0A6H1RDN3-F1
#
_cell.length_a   1.000
_cell.length_b   1.000
_cell.length_c   1.000
_cell.angle_alpha   90.00
_cell.angle_beta   90.00
_cell.angle_gamma   90.00
#
_symmetry.space_group_name_H-M   'P 1'
#
loop_
_entity.id
_entity.type
_entity.pdbx_description
1 polymer ?
#
loop_
_entity_poly.entity_id
_entity_poly.type
_entity_poly.pdbx_seq_one_letter_code
_entity_poly.pdbx_strand_id
1 'polypeptide(L)'
;MTEQSPISEAQERFRQAVSAHWSAIRSGTTRDADKHSETASQLVADAANASELLTPLLDDAESPQVRCAAATFLLNRGHADEAVPVLEALADDDDIGLVAEDADMALESWRSKNAE
;
A
#
# COMPACT_ATOMS: atom_id res chain seq x y z
N MET A 1 -0.89 -11.11 28.54
CA MET A 1 -0.11 -11.25 27.29
C MET A 1 -1.13 -11.30 26.19
N THR A 2 -1.25 -10.21 25.42
CA THR A 2 -2.20 -10.16 24.30
C THR A 2 -1.58 -10.99 23.17
N GLU A 3 -2.12 -12.17 22.92
CA GLU A 3 -1.78 -12.94 21.72
C GLU A 3 -2.28 -12.14 20.52
N GLN A 4 -1.36 -11.46 19.83
CA GLN A 4 -1.68 -10.82 18.57
C GLN A 4 -2.01 -11.93 17.57
N SER A 5 -3.14 -11.81 16.89
CA SER A 5 -3.50 -12.76 15.84
C SER A 5 -2.46 -12.68 14.70
N PRO A 6 -2.18 -13.79 14.00
CA PRO A 6 -1.17 -13.82 12.93
C PRO A 6 -1.41 -12.77 11.85
N ILE A 7 -2.68 -12.40 11.62
CA ILE A 7 -3.05 -11.34 10.68
C ILE A 7 -2.65 -9.94 11.16
N SER A 8 -2.81 -9.63 12.44
CA SER A 8 -2.39 -8.35 13.01
C SER A 8 -0.87 -8.19 12.96
N GLU A 9 -0.13 -9.28 13.16
CA GLU A 9 1.33 -9.29 13.03
C GLU A 9 1.77 -9.07 11.58
N ALA A 10 1.07 -9.67 10.61
CA ALA A 10 1.33 -9.45 9.19
C ALA A 10 1.00 -8.01 8.75
N GLN A 11 -0.09 -7.43 9.24
CA GLN A 11 -0.46 -6.03 9.01
C GLN A 11 0.62 -5.08 9.52
N GLU A 12 1.10 -5.32 10.75
CA GLU A 12 2.17 -4.51 11.33
C GLU A 12 3.47 -4.61 10.53
N ARG A 13 3.86 -5.80 10.10
CA ARG A 13 5.03 -5.97 9.22
C ARG A 13 4.86 -5.25 7.88
N PHE A 14 3.66 -5.27 7.32
CA PHE A 14 3.36 -4.55 6.10
C PHE A 14 3.52 -3.03 6.31
N ARG A 15 2.96 -2.46 7.39
CA ARG A 15 3.14 -1.04 7.74
C ARG A 15 4.60 -0.65 7.88
N GLN A 16 5.38 -1.49 8.57
CA GLN A 16 6.81 -1.27 8.77
C GLN A 16 7.58 -1.31 7.45
N ALA A 17 7.29 -2.28 6.58
CA ALA A 17 7.92 -2.38 5.27
C ALA A 17 7.61 -1.13 4.42
N VAL A 18 6.36 -0.71 4.35
CA VAL A 18 5.96 0.50 3.60
C VAL A 18 6.62 1.76 4.18
N SER A 19 6.60 1.92 5.51
CA SER A 19 7.23 3.07 6.17
C SER A 19 8.74 3.13 5.89
N ALA A 20 9.41 1.97 5.90
CA ALA A 20 10.83 1.87 5.63
C ALA A 20 11.15 2.16 4.15
N HIS A 21 10.32 1.72 3.21
CA HIS A 21 10.41 2.06 1.79
C HIS A 21 10.40 3.58 1.58
N TRP A 22 9.39 4.26 2.14
CA TRP A 22 9.25 5.72 2.01
C TRP A 22 10.34 6.50 2.77
N SER A 23 10.83 5.97 3.88
CA SER A 23 12.01 6.52 4.55
C SER A 23 13.26 6.42 3.68
N ALA A 24 13.45 5.29 2.98
CA ALA A 24 14.57 5.07 2.09
C ALA A 24 14.50 5.98 0.84
N ILE A 25 13.31 6.17 0.24
CA ILE A 25 13.09 7.13 -0.85
C ILE A 25 13.48 8.55 -0.41
N ARG A 26 12.93 9.02 0.73
CA ARG A 26 13.24 10.37 1.25
C ARG A 26 14.72 10.56 1.59
N SER A 27 15.39 9.49 1.97
CA SER A 27 16.83 9.48 2.26
C SER A 27 17.70 9.25 1.01
N GLY A 28 17.11 9.10 -0.18
CA GLY A 28 17.81 8.87 -1.45
C GLY A 28 18.46 7.49 -1.58
N THR A 29 18.05 6.52 -0.76
CA THR A 29 18.65 5.18 -0.70
C THR A 29 17.79 4.17 -1.48
N THR A 30 17.84 4.25 -2.81
CA THR A 30 16.96 3.49 -3.72
C THR A 30 17.05 1.97 -3.54
N ARG A 31 18.25 1.42 -3.31
CA ARG A 31 18.43 -0.05 -3.12
C ARG A 31 17.70 -0.60 -1.89
N ASP A 32 17.60 0.18 -0.82
CA ASP A 32 16.87 -0.25 0.37
C ASP A 32 15.37 -0.02 0.21
N ALA A 33 14.96 1.00 -0.55
CA ALA A 33 13.56 1.17 -0.94
C ALA A 33 13.05 -0.06 -1.72
N ASP A 34 13.81 -0.57 -2.70
CA ASP A 34 13.40 -1.74 -3.49
C ASP A 34 13.17 -2.97 -2.61
N LYS A 35 14.08 -3.26 -1.67
CA LYS A 35 13.94 -4.39 -0.73
C LYS A 35 12.69 -4.27 0.13
N HIS A 36 12.36 -3.07 0.58
CA HIS A 36 11.19 -2.84 1.42
C HIS A 36 9.88 -3.00 0.63
N SER A 37 9.87 -2.60 -0.64
CA SER A 37 8.75 -2.88 -1.57
C SER A 37 8.61 -4.38 -1.85
N GLU A 38 9.72 -5.09 -2.05
CA GLU A 38 9.73 -6.55 -2.22
C GLU A 38 9.21 -7.26 -0.96
N THR A 39 9.60 -6.79 0.23
CA THR A 39 9.10 -7.33 1.50
C THR A 39 7.58 -7.17 1.63
N ALA A 40 7.05 -5.99 1.31
CA ALA A 40 5.60 -5.75 1.33
C ALA A 40 4.87 -6.64 0.30
N SER A 41 5.43 -6.79 -0.90
CA SER A 41 4.90 -7.66 -1.95
C SER A 41 4.86 -9.13 -1.52
N GLN A 42 5.94 -9.60 -0.89
CA GLN A 42 6.07 -10.98 -0.43
C GLN A 42 5.08 -11.29 0.70
N LEU A 43 4.87 -10.36 1.64
CA LEU A 43 3.85 -10.50 2.69
C LEU A 43 2.44 -10.68 2.11
N VAL A 44 2.10 -9.91 1.06
CA VAL A 44 0.81 -10.03 0.38
C VAL A 44 0.72 -11.32 -0.45
N ALA A 45 1.84 -11.80 -1.01
CA ALA A 45 1.90 -13.05 -1.75
C ALA A 45 1.76 -14.28 -0.84
N ASP A 46 2.36 -14.25 0.35
CA ASP A 46 2.32 -15.34 1.34
C ASP A 46 1.02 -15.35 2.17
N ALA A 47 0.28 -14.24 2.18
CA ALA A 47 -1.00 -14.17 2.85
C ALA A 47 -2.00 -15.14 2.22
N ALA A 48 -2.60 -16.02 3.05
CA ALA A 48 -3.68 -16.89 2.62
C ALA A 48 -4.88 -16.09 2.06
N ASN A 49 -5.07 -14.87 2.57
CA ASN A 49 -6.08 -13.93 2.10
C ASN A 49 -5.52 -12.50 2.09
N ALA A 50 -5.11 -12.02 0.91
CA ALA A 50 -4.57 -10.68 0.73
C ALA A 50 -5.58 -9.58 1.09
N SER A 51 -6.87 -9.79 0.81
CA SER A 51 -7.92 -8.82 1.12
C SER A 51 -8.10 -8.68 2.63
N GLU A 52 -8.14 -9.79 3.37
CA GLU A 52 -8.23 -9.76 4.83
C GLU A 52 -7.04 -9.03 5.47
N LEU A 53 -5.85 -9.18 4.88
CA LEU A 53 -4.65 -8.47 5.31
C LEU A 53 -4.75 -6.96 5.04
N LEU A 54 -5.15 -6.58 3.83
CA LEU A 54 -4.99 -5.22 3.30
C LEU A 54 -6.20 -4.31 3.51
N THR A 55 -7.42 -4.83 3.48
CA THR A 55 -8.65 -4.01 3.63
C THR A 55 -8.62 -3.17 4.91
N PRO A 56 -8.20 -3.69 6.09
CA PRO A 56 -8.11 -2.86 7.30
C PRO A 56 -7.06 -1.75 7.24
N LEU A 57 -6.10 -1.83 6.30
CA LEU A 57 -5.04 -0.84 6.13
C LEU A 57 -5.45 0.32 5.21
N LEU A 58 -6.60 0.22 4.53
CA LEU A 58 -7.17 1.31 3.74
C LEU A 58 -7.60 2.49 4.63
N ASP A 59 -8.03 2.19 5.85
CA ASP A 59 -8.42 3.17 6.87
C ASP A 59 -7.27 3.51 7.85
N ASP A 60 -6.02 3.28 7.46
CA ASP A 60 -4.87 3.57 8.31
C ASP A 60 -4.74 5.09 8.57
N ALA A 61 -5.12 5.49 9.78
CA ALA A 61 -5.16 6.89 10.18
C ALA A 61 -3.78 7.52 10.33
N GLU A 62 -2.73 6.72 10.50
CA GLU A 62 -1.39 7.19 10.84
C GLU A 62 -0.55 7.46 9.59
N SER A 63 -0.78 6.73 8.50
CA SER A 63 0.10 6.79 7.35
C SER A 63 -0.65 6.79 5.99
N PRO A 64 -0.66 7.93 5.25
CA PRO A 64 -1.14 7.94 3.87
C PRO A 64 -0.34 6.99 2.97
N GLN A 65 0.95 6.77 3.26
CA GLN A 65 1.80 5.83 2.54
C GLN A 65 1.28 4.38 2.63
N VAL A 66 0.85 3.96 3.83
CA VAL A 66 0.28 2.63 4.08
C VAL A 66 -1.03 2.48 3.33
N ARG A 67 -1.91 3.49 3.39
CA ARG A 67 -3.18 3.50 2.66
C ARG A 67 -2.96 3.37 1.15
N CYS A 68 -2.03 4.14 0.60
CA CYS A 68 -1.67 4.06 -0.83
C CYS A 68 -1.17 2.66 -1.20
N ALA A 69 -0.18 2.12 -0.48
CA ALA A 69 0.37 0.82 -0.77
C ALA A 69 -0.68 -0.29 -0.70
N ALA A 70 -1.50 -0.31 0.36
CA ALA A 70 -2.57 -1.29 0.52
C ALA A 70 -3.58 -1.23 -0.63
N ALA A 71 -4.04 -0.03 -0.99
CA ALA A 71 -4.96 0.18 -2.09
C ALA A 71 -4.35 -0.25 -3.43
N THR A 72 -3.09 0.09 -3.71
CA THR A 72 -2.38 -0.34 -4.92
C THR A 72 -2.27 -1.86 -5.05
N PHE A 73 -1.97 -2.58 -3.96
CA PHE A 73 -1.95 -4.05 -3.97
C PHE A 73 -3.33 -4.65 -4.20
N LEU A 74 -4.37 -4.11 -3.55
CA LEU A 74 -5.75 -4.54 -3.74
C LEU A 74 -6.22 -4.30 -5.19
N LEU A 75 -5.91 -3.14 -5.76
CA LEU A 75 -6.24 -2.78 -7.13
C LEU A 75 -5.61 -3.75 -8.13
N ASN A 76 -4.33 -4.09 -7.95
CA ASN A 76 -3.62 -5.06 -8.77
C ASN A 76 -4.16 -6.50 -8.64
N ARG A 77 -4.90 -6.80 -7.56
CA ARG A 77 -5.55 -8.09 -7.32
C ARG A 77 -7.02 -8.12 -7.78
N GLY A 78 -7.52 -7.03 -8.35
CA GLY A 78 -8.89 -6.93 -8.85
C GLY A 78 -9.91 -6.39 -7.85
N HIS A 79 -9.48 -5.93 -6.68
CA HIS A 79 -10.35 -5.32 -5.66
C HIS A 79 -10.55 -3.81 -5.92
N ALA A 80 -10.97 -3.47 -7.14
CA ALA A 80 -11.09 -2.08 -7.57
C ALA A 80 -12.15 -1.29 -6.78
N ASP A 81 -13.28 -1.92 -6.42
CA ASP A 81 -14.36 -1.28 -5.67
C ASP A 81 -13.90 -0.74 -4.30
N GLU A 82 -12.94 -1.40 -3.67
CA GLU A 82 -12.38 -1.02 -2.37
C GLU A 82 -11.19 -0.06 -2.53
N ALA A 83 -10.34 -0.30 -3.53
CA ALA A 83 -9.07 0.41 -3.69
C ALA A 83 -9.18 1.77 -4.41
N VAL A 84 -10.01 1.87 -5.45
CA VAL A 84 -10.10 3.08 -6.29
C VAL A 84 -10.51 4.30 -5.46
N PRO A 85 -11.57 4.25 -4.62
CA PRO A 85 -11.98 5.43 -3.85
C PRO A 85 -10.89 5.94 -2.91
N VAL A 86 -10.06 5.05 -2.37
CA VAL A 86 -8.96 5.40 -1.46
C VAL A 86 -7.83 6.07 -2.24
N LEU A 87 -7.46 5.53 -3.40
CA LEU A 87 -6.43 6.13 -4.25
C LEU A 87 -6.88 7.48 -4.82
N GLU A 88 -8.14 7.63 -5.20
CA GLU A 88 -8.69 8.92 -5.66
C GLU A 88 -8.64 9.96 -4.53
N ALA A 89 -9.05 9.60 -3.32
CA ALA A 89 -8.98 10.48 -2.16
C ALA A 89 -7.53 10.87 -1.78
N LEU A 90 -6.55 9.99 -1.99
CA LEU A 90 -5.14 10.29 -1.76
C LEU A 90 -4.54 11.15 -2.88
N ALA A 91 -4.92 10.91 -4.13
CA ALA A 91 -4.47 11.69 -5.28
C ALA A 91 -4.99 13.14 -5.24
N ASP A 92 -6.19 13.35 -4.70
CA ASP A 92 -6.80 14.67 -4.51
C ASP A 92 -6.23 15.45 -3.28
N ASP A 93 -5.38 14.82 -2.45
CA ASP A 93 -4.77 15.43 -1.27
C ASP A 93 -3.38 16.01 -1.60
N ASP A 94 -3.32 17.31 -1.89
CA ASP A 94 -2.06 18.00 -2.21
C ASP A 94 -1.06 18.07 -1.05
N ASP A 95 -1.49 17.84 0.20
CA ASP A 95 -0.64 18.01 1.39
C ASP A 95 0.25 16.78 1.68
N ILE A 96 -0.02 15.64 1.04
CA ILE A 96 0.74 14.38 1.27
C ILE A 96 1.86 14.15 0.25
N GLY A 97 2.08 15.10 -0.66
CA GLY A 97 3.24 15.18 -1.55
C GLY A 97 3.38 13.96 -2.47
N LEU A 98 4.55 13.32 -2.48
CA LEU A 98 4.85 12.18 -3.36
C LEU A 98 3.85 11.01 -3.24
N VAL A 99 3.12 10.89 -2.13
CA VAL A 99 2.10 9.84 -1.97
C VAL A 99 0.90 10.10 -2.89
N ALA A 100 0.51 11.36 -3.09
CA ALA A 100 -0.56 11.72 -4.02
C ALA A 100 -0.17 11.39 -5.46
N GLU A 101 1.07 11.71 -5.86
CA GLU A 101 1.61 11.35 -7.18
C GLU A 101 1.64 9.83 -7.41
N ASP A 102 2.03 9.07 -6.39
CA ASP A 102 2.06 7.60 -6.46
C ASP A 102 0.65 7.00 -6.57
N ALA A 103 -0.33 7.59 -5.87
CA ALA A 103 -1.73 7.18 -5.95
C ALA A 103 -2.33 7.46 -7.35
N ASP A 104 -2.06 8.64 -7.90
CA ASP A 104 -2.51 9.00 -9.25
C ASP A 104 -1.90 8.08 -10.32
N MET A 105 -0.58 7.82 -10.23
CA MET A 105 0.11 6.89 -11.14
C MET A 105 -0.47 5.46 -11.07
N ALA A 106 -0.84 5.00 -9.87
CA ALA A 106 -1.49 3.71 -9.71
C ALA A 106 -2.86 3.65 -10.41
N LEU A 107 -3.66 4.73 -10.29
CA LEU A 107 -4.95 4.86 -10.96
C LEU A 107 -4.79 4.92 -12.49
N GLU A 108 -3.86 5.70 -13.01
CA GLU A 108 -3.58 5.80 -14.45
C GLU A 108 -3.17 4.44 -15.02
N SER A 109 -2.23 3.75 -14.36
CA SER A 109 -1.77 2.42 -14.75
C SER A 109 -2.91 1.41 -14.79
N TRP A 110 -3.79 1.43 -13.78
CA TRP A 110 -4.96 0.56 -13.76
C TRP A 110 -5.97 0.92 -14.85
N ARG A 111 -6.32 2.20 -15.02
CA ARG A 111 -7.26 2.66 -16.06
C ARG A 111 -6.76 2.27 -17.46
N SER A 112 -5.46 2.44 -17.72
CA SER A 112 -4.85 2.04 -19.00
C SER A 112 -4.98 0.54 -19.26
N LYS A 113 -4.82 -0.32 -18.25
CA LYS A 113 -4.94 -1.78 -18.39
C LYS A 113 -6.37 -2.28 -18.55
N ASN A 114 -7.36 -1.50 -18.10
CA ASN A 114 -8.78 -1.88 -18.15
C ASN A 114 -9.55 -1.22 -19.32
N ALA A 115 -8.90 -0.34 -20.08
CA ALA A 115 -9.47 0.29 -21.26
C ALA A 115 -9.32 -0.55 -22.55
N GLU A 116 -8.62 -1.69 -22.47
CA GLU A 116 -8.34 -2.63 -23.58
C GLU A 116 -9.35 -3.78 -23.70
#